data_AF-A0A5R2MW27-F1
#
_entry.id   AF-A0A5R2MW27-F1
#
_cell.length_a   1.000
_cell.length_b   1.000
_cell.length_c   1.000
_cell.angle_alpha   90.00
_cell.angle_beta   90.00
_cell.angle_gamma   90.00
#
_symmetry.space_group_name_H-M   'P 1'
#
loop_
_entity.id
_entity.type
_entity.pdbx_description
1 polymer ?
#
loop_
_entity_poly.entity_id
_entity_poly.type
_entity_poly.pdbx_seq_one_letter_code
_entity_poly.pdbx_strand_id
1 'polypeptide(L)' 'LRDQHLLAVPAGDSVIRLLPPLTVTDAEIHEALGRIRAGAKGLSEAIASAAAK' A
#
# COMPACT_ATOMS: atom_id res chain seq x y z
N LEU A 1 -1.85 3.52 -2.82
CA LEU A 1 -0.76 3.78 -1.84
C LEU A 1 -0.47 5.26 -1.67
N ARG A 2 -0.34 6.05 -2.77
CA ARG A 2 -0.16 7.51 -2.66
C ARG A 2 -1.24 8.21 -1.84
N ASP A 3 -2.51 7.82 -2.02
CA ASP A 3 -3.63 8.37 -1.23
C ASP A 3 -3.56 8.03 0.26
N GLN A 4 -2.79 7.01 0.62
CA GLN A 4 -2.52 6.62 2.01
C GLN A 4 -1.20 7.23 2.51
N HIS A 5 -0.68 8.25 1.82
CA HIS A 5 0.58 8.94 2.11
C HIS A 5 1.80 8.01 2.20
N LEU A 6 1.83 6.95 1.36
CA LEU A 6 2.96 6.04 1.26
C LEU A 6 3.61 6.10 -0.11
N LEU A 7 4.94 6.16 -0.12
CA LEU A 7 5.76 6.09 -1.32
C LEU A 7 6.21 4.64 -1.54
N ALA A 8 6.02 4.14 -2.75
CA ALA A 8 6.47 2.82 -3.19
C ALA A 8 6.86 2.92 -4.66
N VAL A 9 7.78 2.07 -5.10
CA VAL A 9 8.21 1.97 -6.49
C VAL A 9 7.90 0.58 -7.05
N PRO A 10 7.54 0.47 -8.34
CA PRO A 10 7.35 -0.81 -8.98
C PRO A 10 8.65 -1.60 -9.04
N ALA A 11 8.55 -2.93 -9.00
CA ALA A 11 9.68 -3.84 -9.03
C ALA A 11 9.53 -4.97 -10.06
N GLY A 12 8.46 -4.92 -10.84
CA GLY A 12 8.02 -5.92 -11.81
C GLY A 12 6.51 -5.74 -12.02
N ASP A 13 5.89 -6.65 -12.77
CA ASP A 13 4.51 -6.49 -13.23
C ASP A 13 3.49 -6.53 -12.08
N SER A 14 3.73 -7.38 -11.09
CA SER A 14 2.81 -7.62 -9.96
C SER A 14 3.45 -7.40 -8.60
N VAL A 15 4.64 -6.77 -8.56
CA VAL A 15 5.43 -6.60 -7.33
C VAL A 15 5.86 -5.16 -7.14
N ILE A 16 5.84 -4.72 -5.88
CA ILE A 16 6.27 -3.39 -5.46
C ILE A 16 7.38 -3.49 -4.41
N ARG A 17 8.27 -2.51 -4.39
CA ARG A 17 9.32 -2.39 -3.36
C ARG A 17 8.86 -1.41 -2.27
N LEU A 18 9.00 -1.87 -1.03
CA LEU A 18 8.90 -1.06 0.17
C LEU A 18 10.30 -0.98 0.77
N LEU A 19 10.90 0.21 0.71
CA LEU A 19 12.24 0.48 1.23
C LEU A 19 12.13 1.62 2.26
N PRO A 20 11.65 1.33 3.48
CA PRO A 20 11.66 2.32 4.54
C PRO A 20 13.11 2.63 4.98
N PRO A 21 13.35 3.78 5.62
CA PRO A 21 14.61 4.05 6.30
C PRO A 21 14.94 2.98 7.34
N LEU A 22 16.22 2.69 7.56
CA LEU A 22 16.65 1.71 8.58
C LEU A 22 16.45 2.19 10.03
N THR A 23 16.01 3.44 10.21
CA THR A 23 15.77 4.08 11.50
C THR A 23 14.30 4.05 11.92
N VAL A 24 13.41 3.43 11.13
CA VAL A 24 12.00 3.35 11.48
C VAL A 24 11.79 2.52 12.74
N THR A 25 10.84 2.94 13.56
CA THR A 25 10.45 2.26 14.79
C THR A 25 9.38 1.21 14.53
N ASP A 26 9.23 0.26 15.44
CA ASP A 26 8.18 -0.76 15.36
C ASP A 26 6.78 -0.14 15.29
N ALA A 27 6.53 0.94 16.05
CA ALA A 27 5.24 1.63 16.03
C ALA A 27 4.92 2.21 14.64
N GLU A 28 5.90 2.86 14.00
CA GLU A 28 5.76 3.40 12.65
C GLU A 28 5.56 2.28 11.61
N ILE A 29 6.21 1.13 11.78
CA ILE A 29 5.98 -0.04 10.92
C ILE A 29 4.53 -0.52 11.03
N HIS A 30 3.98 -0.64 12.24
CA HIS A 30 2.59 -1.07 12.43
C HIS A 30 1.60 -0.08 11.80
N GLU A 31 1.84 1.22 11.96
CA GLU A 31 1.04 2.27 11.33
C GLU A 31 1.11 2.16 9.79
N ALA A 32 2.31 2.03 9.23
CA ALA A 32 2.51 1.89 7.80
C ALA A 32 1.80 0.65 7.24
N LEU A 33 1.86 -0.48 7.95
CA LEU A 33 1.12 -1.70 7.58
C LEU A 33 -0.39 -1.46 7.57
N GLY A 34 -0.94 -0.72 8.53
CA GLY A 34 -2.35 -0.31 8.55
C GLY A 34 -2.74 0.48 7.29
N ARG A 35 -1.93 1.47 6.93
CA ARG A 35 -2.12 2.30 5.72
C ARG A 35 -2.02 1.49 4.43
N ILE A 36 -1.08 0.53 4.35
CA ILE A 36 -0.95 -0.38 3.20
C ILE A 36 -2.24 -1.21 3.03
N ARG A 37 -2.74 -1.79 4.13
CA ARG A 37 -3.99 -2.59 4.12
C ARG A 37 -5.19 -1.76 3.69
N ALA A 38 -5.32 -0.54 4.19
CA ALA A 38 -6.40 0.38 3.79
C ALA A 38 -6.36 0.67 2.27
N GLY A 39 -5.17 0.95 1.74
CA GLY A 39 -4.98 1.17 0.31
C GLY A 39 -5.31 -0.06 -0.54
N ALA A 40 -4.91 -1.25 -0.10
CA ALA A 40 -5.22 -2.50 -0.79
C ALA A 40 -6.73 -2.82 -0.76
N LYS A 41 -7.40 -2.57 0.37
CA LYS A 41 -8.86 -2.72 0.50
C LYS A 41 -9.60 -1.82 -0.48
N GLY A 42 -9.26 -0.53 -0.52
CA GLY A 42 -9.88 0.43 -1.44
C GLY A 42 -9.66 0.06 -2.90
N LEU A 43 -8.46 -0.42 -3.27
CA LEU A 43 -8.20 -0.92 -4.61
C LEU A 43 -9.06 -2.14 -4.96
N SER A 44 -9.17 -3.11 -4.04
CA SER A 44 -9.98 -4.31 -4.23
C SER A 44 -11.46 -3.96 -4.45
N GLU A 45 -12.00 -3.05 -3.65
CA GLU A 45 -13.38 -2.56 -3.78
C GLU A 45 -13.60 -1.82 -5.10
N ALA A 46 -12.64 -0.99 -5.53
CA ALA A 46 -12.71 -0.28 -6.80
C ALA A 46 -12.70 -1.25 -8.00
N ILE A 47 -11.84 -2.27 -7.97
CA ILE A 47 -11.79 -3.32 -9.00
C ILE A 47 -13.11 -4.10 -9.04
N ALA A 48 -13.63 -4.52 -7.88
CA ALA A 48 -14.90 -5.22 -7.80
C ALA A 48 -16.07 -4.38 -8.36
N SER A 49 -16.11 -3.08 -8.03
CA SER A 49 -17.14 -2.16 -8.56
C SER A 49 -16.99 -1.92 -10.06
N ALA A 50 -15.78 -1.93 -10.61
CA ALA A 50 -15.55 -1.76 -12.04
C ALA A 50 -15.95 -3.00 -12.85
N ALA A 51 -15.76 -4.20 -12.28
CA ALA A 51 -16.15 -5.47 -12.91
C ALA A 51 -17.67 -5.73 -12.90
N ALA A 52 -18.41 -5.08 -12.00
CA ALA A 52 -19.86 -5.21 -11.88
C ALA A 52 -20.67 -4.26 -12.79
N LYS A 53 -20.01 -3.35 -13.49
CA LYS A 53 -20.59 -2.46 -14.51
C LYS A 53 -20.31 -2.99 -15.90
#